data_AF-A0A954MPE8-F1
#
_entry.id   AF-A0A954MPE8-F1
#
_cell.length_a   1.000
_cell.length_b   1.000
_cell.length_c   1.000
_cell.angle_alpha   90.00
_cell.angle_beta   90.00
_cell.angle_gamma   90.00
#
_symmetry.space_group_name_H-M   'P 1'
#
loop_
_entity.id
_entity.type
_entity.pdbx_description
1 polymer ?
#
loop_
_entity_poly.entity_id
_entity_poly.type
_entity_poly.pdbx_seq_one_letter_code
_entity_poly.pdbx_strand_id
1 'polypeptide(L)'
;MSHIVSIQTEIRDPVAIHAACDRLRLPEPVFGKAKLFTTSATGWAVRLPEWRYPVVCDVNTANIAYDNFGGRWGKQQELDRFLQGYAVERAKIVARNQGHSVIEQPLPNGAIKLTISVGGAA
;
A
#
# COMPACT_ATOMS: atom_id res chain seq x y z
N MET A 1 -31.92 8.21 2.38
CA MET A 1 -30.64 8.82 1.95
C MET A 1 -29.51 7.99 2.54
N SER A 2 -28.73 7.32 1.70
CA SER A 2 -27.61 6.47 2.14
C SER A 2 -26.34 7.31 2.11
N HIS A 3 -25.75 7.59 3.27
CA HIS A 3 -24.44 8.22 3.36
C HIS A 3 -23.38 7.13 3.26
N ILE A 4 -23.03 6.74 2.04
CA ILE A 4 -21.88 5.87 1.80
C ILE A 4 -20.63 6.71 2.07
N VAL A 5 -19.96 6.45 3.19
CA VAL A 5 -18.63 6.98 3.48
C VAL A 5 -17.63 6.07 2.78
N SER A 6 -17.00 6.57 1.71
CA SER A 6 -15.89 5.88 1.06
C SER A 6 -14.58 6.24 1.76
N ILE A 7 -13.89 5.24 2.32
CA ILE A 7 -12.55 5.40 2.88
C ILE A 7 -11.58 4.87 1.84
N GLN A 8 -10.79 5.76 1.22
CA GLN A 8 -9.73 5.40 0.27
C GLN A 8 -8.38 5.46 0.97
N THR A 9 -7.56 4.42 0.79
CA THR A 9 -6.19 4.41 1.31
C THR A 9 -5.31 5.33 0.47
N GLU A 10 -4.79 6.39 1.08
CA GLU A 10 -3.83 7.29 0.44
C GLU A 10 -2.39 6.81 0.67
N ILE A 11 -1.63 6.63 -0.41
CA ILE A 11 -0.22 6.30 -0.35
C ILE A 11 0.60 7.58 -0.34
N ARG A 12 1.23 7.90 0.80
CA ARG A 12 1.99 9.14 1.03
C ARG A 12 3.36 8.94 1.66
N ASP A 13 3.63 7.74 2.17
CA ASP A 13 4.86 7.47 2.92
C ASP A 13 5.76 6.50 2.15
N PRO A 14 6.87 6.97 1.55
CA PRO A 14 7.83 6.11 0.87
C PRO A 14 8.36 4.98 1.75
N VAL A 15 8.59 5.22 3.04
CA VAL A 15 9.12 4.20 3.97
C VAL A 15 8.12 3.05 4.10
N ALA A 16 6.83 3.36 4.19
CA ALA A 16 5.78 2.35 4.22
C ALA A 16 5.63 1.63 2.87
N ILE A 17 5.93 2.28 1.73
CA ILE A 17 5.98 1.61 0.41
C ILE A 17 7.09 0.56 0.39
N HIS A 18 8.31 0.92 0.83
CA HIS A 18 9.43 -0.01 0.93
C HIS A 18 9.09 -1.19 1.86
N ALA A 19 8.60 -0.90 3.08
CA ALA A 19 8.23 -1.93 4.04
C ALA A 19 7.13 -2.87 3.52
N ALA A 20 6.16 -2.36 2.74
CA ALA A 20 5.14 -3.18 2.10
C ALA A 20 5.72 -4.09 1.01
N CYS A 21 6.69 -3.60 0.24
CA CYS A 21 7.41 -4.41 -0.74
C CYS A 21 8.19 -5.53 -0.05
N ASP A 22 8.92 -5.22 1.01
CA ASP A 22 9.69 -6.21 1.80
C ASP A 22 8.78 -7.28 2.40
N ARG A 23 7.67 -6.87 3.02
CA ARG A 23 6.64 -7.75 3.58
C ARG A 23 6.12 -8.76 2.55
N LEU A 24 5.91 -8.29 1.32
CA LEU A 24 5.38 -9.09 0.22
C LEU A 24 6.45 -9.75 -0.64
N ARG A 25 7.73 -9.59 -0.27
CA ARG A 25 8.90 -10.08 -1.03
C ARG A 25 8.89 -9.60 -2.48
N LEU A 26 8.43 -8.38 -2.70
CA LEU A 26 8.46 -7.72 -4.00
C LEU A 26 9.83 -7.10 -4.27
N PRO A 27 10.20 -6.87 -5.53
CA PRO A 27 11.37 -6.05 -5.85
C PRO A 27 11.27 -4.68 -5.21
N GLU A 28 12.42 -4.11 -4.83
CA GLU A 28 12.50 -2.77 -4.25
C GLU A 28 11.81 -1.73 -5.15
N PRO A 29 10.98 -0.84 -4.58
CA PRO A 29 10.30 0.20 -5.35
C PRO A 29 11.32 1.23 -5.85
N VAL A 30 11.15 1.66 -7.11
CA VAL A 30 12.08 2.61 -7.75
C VAL A 30 11.37 3.93 -7.98
N PHE A 31 11.91 5.03 -7.46
CA PHE A 31 11.41 6.36 -7.76
C PHE A 31 11.80 6.80 -9.17
N GLY A 32 10.85 7.32 -9.93
CA GLY A 32 11.11 7.93 -11.23
C GLY A 32 9.90 7.93 -12.14
N LYS A 33 10.14 8.19 -13.42
CA LYS A 33 9.12 8.09 -14.45
C LYS A 33 9.01 6.63 -14.93
N ALA A 34 7.83 6.04 -14.78
CA ALA A 34 7.53 4.70 -15.25
C ALA A 34 6.50 4.72 -16.37
N LYS A 35 6.71 3.85 -17.36
CA LYS A 35 5.82 3.70 -18.52
C LYS A 35 4.66 2.78 -18.16
N LEU A 36 3.44 3.25 -18.44
CA LEU A 36 2.21 2.45 -18.46
C LEU A 36 1.87 2.10 -19.92
N PHE A 37 0.69 1.53 -20.16
CA PHE A 37 0.32 1.11 -21.52
C PHE A 37 0.30 2.29 -22.53
N THR A 38 -0.49 3.32 -22.25
CA THR A 38 -0.64 4.50 -23.13
C THR A 38 0.03 5.76 -22.58
N THR A 39 0.35 5.77 -21.29
CA THR A 39 0.84 6.97 -20.60
C THR A 39 2.13 6.68 -19.82
N SER A 40 2.60 7.67 -19.08
CA SER A 40 3.65 7.48 -18.08
C SER A 40 3.28 8.27 -16.85
N ALA A 41 3.68 7.76 -15.68
CA ALA A 41 3.48 8.41 -14.40
C ALA A 41 4.83 8.56 -13.69
N THR A 42 4.96 9.57 -12.84
CA THR A 42 6.15 9.80 -12.02
C THR A 42 5.81 9.54 -10.56
N GLY A 43 6.61 8.73 -9.89
CA GLY A 43 6.41 8.35 -8.51
C GLY A 43 7.23 7.12 -8.14
N TRP A 44 6.83 6.46 -7.05
CA TRP A 44 7.42 5.20 -6.62
C TRP A 44 6.80 4.05 -7.41
N ALA A 45 7.59 3.43 -8.29
CA ALA A 45 7.17 2.31 -9.11
C ALA A 45 7.34 0.98 -8.36
N VAL A 46 6.23 0.31 -8.08
CA VAL A 46 6.13 -0.99 -7.42
C VAL A 46 5.82 -2.06 -8.47
N ARG A 47 6.65 -3.11 -8.54
CA ARG A 47 6.42 -4.25 -9.45
C ARG A 47 5.67 -5.36 -8.72
N LEU A 48 4.39 -5.52 -9.05
CA LEU A 48 3.54 -6.59 -8.52
C LEU A 48 3.75 -7.91 -9.27
N PRO A 49 3.49 -9.07 -8.64
CA PRO A 49 3.67 -10.38 -9.27
C PRO A 49 2.78 -10.56 -10.50
N GLU A 50 3.36 -11.03 -11.60
CA GLU A 50 2.65 -11.26 -12.88
C GLU A 50 2.03 -9.99 -13.50
N TRP A 51 2.40 -8.80 -13.01
CA TRP A 51 1.95 -7.54 -13.63
C TRP A 51 2.86 -7.14 -14.78
N ARG A 52 2.24 -6.71 -15.90
CA ARG A 52 2.97 -6.25 -17.09
C ARG A 52 3.60 -4.87 -16.90
N TYR A 53 2.90 -3.99 -16.18
CA TYR A 53 3.31 -2.62 -15.90
C TYR A 53 3.37 -2.42 -14.38
N PRO A 54 4.30 -1.59 -13.88
CA PRO A 54 4.37 -1.30 -12.46
C PRO A 54 3.15 -0.46 -12.02
N VAL A 55 2.83 -0.56 -10.74
CA VAL A 55 1.96 0.41 -10.05
C VAL A 55 2.82 1.60 -9.66
N VAL A 56 2.40 2.82 -9.98
CA VAL A 56 3.16 4.04 -9.69
C VAL A 56 2.43 4.83 -8.63
N CYS A 57 3.06 4.96 -7.46
CA CYS A 57 2.53 5.71 -6.32
C CYS A 57 3.13 7.11 -6.28
N ASP A 58 2.33 8.14 -6.54
CA ASP A 58 2.72 9.53 -6.33
C ASP A 58 2.36 9.96 -4.91
N VAL A 59 3.37 9.97 -4.04
CA VAL A 59 3.21 10.30 -2.61
C VAL A 59 2.83 11.76 -2.34
N ASN A 60 3.08 12.66 -3.29
CA ASN A 60 2.76 14.08 -3.13
C ASN A 60 1.26 14.31 -3.36
N THR A 61 0.73 13.69 -4.41
CA THR A 61 -0.69 13.82 -4.78
C THR A 61 -1.59 12.74 -4.19
N ALA A 62 -1.00 11.72 -3.55
CA ALA A 62 -1.68 10.49 -3.10
C ALA A 62 -2.37 9.70 -4.22
N ASN A 63 -2.02 9.97 -5.47
CA ASN A 63 -2.56 9.25 -6.62
C ASN A 63 -1.78 7.97 -6.88
N ILE A 64 -2.50 6.94 -7.32
CA ILE A 64 -1.92 5.68 -7.77
C ILE A 64 -2.26 5.53 -9.24
N ALA A 65 -1.25 5.45 -10.09
CA ALA A 65 -1.40 5.21 -11.52
C ALA A 65 -1.04 3.76 -11.83
N TYR A 66 -1.94 3.03 -12.46
CA TYR A 66 -1.73 1.64 -12.85
C TYR A 66 -2.61 1.27 -14.04
N ASP A 67 -2.24 0.20 -14.73
CA ASP A 67 -3.04 -0.35 -15.82
C ASP A 67 -2.97 -1.88 -15.77
N ASN A 68 -4.10 -2.50 -15.39
CA ASN A 68 -4.25 -3.94 -15.40
C ASN A 68 -5.18 -4.44 -16.51
N PHE A 69 -5.71 -3.56 -17.38
CA PHE A 69 -6.68 -3.87 -18.44
C PHE A 69 -7.75 -4.90 -18.02
N GLY A 70 -8.54 -4.59 -16.99
CA GLY A 70 -9.59 -5.48 -16.48
C GLY A 70 -9.06 -6.81 -15.91
N GLY A 71 -7.81 -6.83 -15.46
CA GLY A 71 -7.13 -8.01 -14.92
C GLY A 71 -6.23 -8.76 -15.91
N ARG A 72 -6.22 -8.42 -17.21
CA ARG A 72 -5.40 -9.11 -18.21
C ARG A 72 -3.89 -8.86 -18.07
N TRP A 73 -3.50 -7.76 -17.45
CA TRP A 73 -2.10 -7.37 -17.25
C TRP A 73 -1.64 -7.40 -15.80
N GLY A 74 -2.44 -8.04 -14.95
CA GLY A 74 -2.16 -8.15 -13.53
C GLY A 74 -3.45 -8.40 -12.75
N LYS A 75 -3.40 -9.34 -11.82
CA LYS A 75 -4.54 -9.64 -10.95
C LYS A 75 -4.74 -8.50 -9.96
N GLN A 76 -5.96 -7.96 -9.88
CA GLN A 76 -6.33 -6.89 -8.95
C GLN A 76 -5.99 -7.25 -7.49
N GLN A 77 -6.09 -8.54 -7.14
CA GLN A 77 -5.77 -9.06 -5.82
C GLN A 77 -4.33 -8.76 -5.38
N GLU A 78 -3.37 -8.68 -6.31
CA GLU A 78 -1.99 -8.33 -5.95
C GLU A 78 -1.84 -6.85 -5.61
N LEU A 79 -2.62 -5.97 -6.27
CA LEU A 79 -2.71 -4.57 -5.88
C LEU A 79 -3.40 -4.42 -4.52
N ASP A 80 -4.50 -5.13 -4.30
CA ASP A 80 -5.22 -5.09 -3.02
C ASP A 80 -4.33 -5.61 -1.86
N ARG A 81 -3.55 -6.67 -2.10
CA ARG A 81 -2.56 -7.18 -1.15
C ARG A 81 -1.47 -6.16 -0.85
N PHE A 82 -0.96 -5.46 -1.87
CA PHE A 82 -0.01 -4.36 -1.68
C PHE A 82 -0.60 -3.21 -0.86
N LEU A 83 -1.81 -2.77 -1.16
CA LEU A 83 -2.51 -1.72 -0.41
C LEU A 83 -2.73 -2.11 1.05
N GLN A 84 -3.16 -3.35 1.30
CA GLN A 84 -3.33 -3.88 2.65
C GLN A 84 -1.99 -3.91 3.40
N GLY A 85 -0.92 -4.38 2.76
CA GLY A 85 0.43 -4.39 3.33
C GLY A 85 0.92 -2.99 3.66
N TYR A 86 0.75 -2.03 2.75
CA TYR A 86 1.08 -0.62 2.97
C TYR A 86 0.32 -0.03 4.15
N ALA A 87 -0.99 -0.24 4.24
CA ALA A 87 -1.80 0.27 5.34
C ALA A 87 -1.32 -0.27 6.70
N VAL A 88 -0.95 -1.55 6.75
CA VAL A 88 -0.44 -2.18 7.96
C VAL A 88 0.93 -1.61 8.36
N GLU A 89 1.87 -1.54 7.43
CA GLU A 89 3.20 -1.01 7.73
C GLU A 89 3.14 0.48 8.09
N ARG A 90 2.31 1.28 7.40
CA ARG A 90 2.12 2.69 7.74
C ARG A 90 1.55 2.86 9.15
N ALA A 91 0.52 2.10 9.52
CA ALA A 91 -0.06 2.15 10.86
C ALA A 91 0.95 1.75 11.93
N LYS A 92 1.74 0.70 11.68
CA LYS A 92 2.82 0.26 12.58
C LYS A 92 3.92 1.30 12.76
N ILE A 93 4.37 1.94 11.66
CA ILE A 93 5.38 3.00 11.70
C ILE A 93 4.88 4.18 12.54
N VAL A 94 3.66 4.66 12.28
CA VAL A 94 3.07 5.79 13.04
C VAL A 94 2.93 5.46 14.52
N ALA A 95 2.36 4.29 14.85
CA ALA A 95 2.18 3.88 16.24
C ALA A 95 3.51 3.77 16.99
N ARG A 96 4.54 3.15 16.38
CA ARG A 96 5.87 3.05 16.99
C ARG A 96 6.52 4.41 17.19
N ASN A 97 6.38 5.32 16.22
CA ASN A 97 6.91 6.69 16.34
C ASN A 97 6.22 7.48 17.47
N GLN A 98 4.99 7.12 17.82
CA GLN A 98 4.25 7.68 18.95
C GLN A 98 4.51 6.94 20.27
N GLY A 99 5.43 5.97 20.30
CA GLY A 99 5.74 5.17 21.48
C GLY A 99 4.68 4.12 21.83
N HIS A 100 3.77 3.80 20.90
CA HIS A 100 2.75 2.77 21.09
C HIS A 100 3.25 1.40 20.64
N SER A 101 2.82 0.36 21.35
CA SER A 101 3.06 -1.02 20.91
C SER A 101 1.91 -1.48 20.00
N VAL A 102 2.24 -2.35 19.04
CA VAL A 102 1.28 -2.85 18.06
C VAL A 102 1.33 -4.37 17.99
N ILE A 103 0.17 -5.00 18.11
CA ILE A 103 -0.01 -6.43 17.89
C ILE A 103 -0.73 -6.61 16.55
N GLU A 104 -0.14 -7.42 15.67
CA GLU A 104 -0.74 -7.80 14.40
C GLU A 104 -1.30 -9.22 14.48
N GLN A 105 -2.54 -9.41 14.06
CA GLN A 105 -3.20 -10.70 13.99
C GLN A 105 -3.81 -10.92 12.60
N PRO A 106 -3.35 -11.92 11.83
CA PRO A 106 -4.03 -12.32 10.60
C PRO A 106 -5.37 -13.00 10.94
N LEU A 107 -6.40 -12.72 10.14
CA LEU A 107 -7.73 -13.29 10.29
C LEU A 107 -8.01 -14.35 9.21
N PRO A 108 -8.88 -15.34 9.47
CA PRO A 108 -9.16 -16.43 8.52
C PRO A 108 -9.72 -15.96 7.16
N ASN A 109 -10.35 -14.79 7.12
CA ASN A 109 -10.91 -14.19 5.91
C ASN A 109 -9.89 -13.37 5.11
N GLY A 110 -8.60 -13.39 5.48
CA GLY A 110 -7.54 -12.61 4.83
C GLY A 110 -7.45 -11.16 5.29
N ALA A 111 -8.32 -10.72 6.21
CA ALA A 111 -8.16 -9.42 6.86
C ALA A 111 -7.02 -9.46 7.90
N ILE A 112 -6.53 -8.29 8.28
CA ILE A 112 -5.49 -8.13 9.29
C ILE A 112 -6.04 -7.21 10.37
N LYS A 113 -5.99 -7.67 11.62
CA LYS A 113 -6.33 -6.87 12.79
C LYS A 113 -5.04 -6.30 13.37
N LEU A 114 -5.00 -4.98 13.52
CA LEU A 114 -3.99 -4.28 14.31
C LEU A 114 -4.61 -3.84 15.63
N THR A 115 -3.95 -4.16 16.74
CA THR A 115 -4.31 -3.67 18.07
C THR A 115 -3.17 -2.78 18.56
N ILE A 116 -3.47 -1.49 18.72
CA ILE A 116 -2.54 -0.47 19.18
C ILE A 116 -2.76 -0.28 20.68
N SER A 117 -1.75 -0.57 21.48
CA SER A 117 -1.76 -0.29 22.92
C SER A 117 -1.10 1.06 23.16
N VAL A 118 -1.94 2.04 23.46
CA VAL A 118 -1.52 3.38 23.86
C VAL A 118 -1.08 3.28 25.31
N GLY A 119 0.23 3.23 25.55
CA GLY A 119 0.76 3.35 26.91
C GLY A 119 0.35 4.70 27.48
N GLY A 120 -0.40 4.70 28.59
CA GLY A 120 -0.86 5.92 29.24
C GLY A 120 0.34 6.77 29.63
N ALA A 121 0.33 8.03 29.18
CA ALA A 121 1.02 9.08 29.91
C ALA A 121 0.51 9.03 31.35
N ALA A 122 1.42 8.74 32.28
CA ALA A 122 1.20 8.97 33.71
C ALA A 122 1.22 10.48 33.98
#